data_AF-A0A953F9W8-F1
#
_entry.id   AF-A0A953F9W8-F1
#
_cell.length_a   1.000
_cell.length_b   1.000
_cell.length_c   1.000
_cell.angle_alpha   90.00
_cell.angle_beta   90.00
_cell.angle_gamma   90.00
#
_symmetry.space_group_name_H-M   'P 1'
#
loop_
_entity.id
_entity.type
_entity.pdbx_description
1 polymer ?
#
loop_
_entity_poly.entity_id
_entity_poly.type
_entity_poly.pdbx_seq_one_letter_code
_entity_poly.pdbx_strand_id
1 'polypeptide(L)'
;MENPYQSWNNAAANIAYVAWAAGILLVLWHVIRLSMIKDNKDKYDYINRNEINYLWIASIILIVGACFYFNSRVNEVNYLWIFVRLFTSVSMGMIVALIIQNLLKFYYPFFIEKRLKVLRYKPRISPKTGKAMKLLSEEEEDAYLDEGMQAEENVFSVDYDVWKDEETGFIKIEKYAGHLHAIQCPECNYQTFKVVREEIVKQPTPTEEGELIKHYQCGYCGHKAKKSVHLKQST
;
A
#
# COMPACT_ATOMS: atom_id res chain seq x y z
N MET A 1 41.64 -8.69 -31.61
CA MET A 1 41.81 -9.51 -30.40
C MET A 1 40.42 -9.69 -29.80
N GLU A 2 39.98 -10.92 -29.58
CA GLU A 2 38.71 -11.19 -28.91
C GLU A 2 38.75 -10.65 -27.48
N ASN A 3 37.65 -10.03 -27.04
CA ASN A 3 37.54 -9.51 -25.69
C ASN A 3 37.47 -10.69 -24.70
N PRO A 4 38.44 -10.85 -23.78
CA PRO A 4 38.47 -12.00 -22.87
C PRO A 4 37.27 -12.03 -21.90
N TYR A 5 36.54 -10.92 -21.76
CA TYR A 5 35.36 -10.80 -20.90
C TYR A 5 34.03 -11.03 -21.64
N GLN A 6 34.07 -11.51 -22.89
CA GLN A 6 32.86 -11.70 -23.69
C GLN A 6 31.84 -12.64 -23.02
N SER A 7 32.29 -13.67 -22.30
CA SER A 7 31.41 -14.55 -21.51
C SER A 7 30.65 -13.79 -20.41
N TRP A 8 31.36 -12.97 -19.62
CA TRP A 8 30.76 -12.12 -18.59
C TRP A 8 29.79 -11.11 -19.20
N ASN A 9 30.21 -10.44 -20.27
CA ASN A 9 29.41 -9.44 -20.97
C ASN A 9 28.09 -10.04 -21.48
N ASN A 10 28.14 -11.21 -22.11
CA ASN A 10 26.94 -11.91 -22.57
C ASN A 10 26.04 -12.33 -21.40
N ALA A 11 26.63 -12.85 -20.32
CA ALA A 11 25.86 -13.26 -19.13
C ALA A 11 25.14 -12.06 -18.49
N ALA A 12 25.86 -10.95 -18.29
CA ALA A 12 25.30 -9.72 -17.73
C ALA A 12 24.19 -9.13 -18.63
N ALA A 13 24.38 -9.15 -19.96
CA ALA A 13 23.35 -8.72 -20.90
C ALA A 13 22.10 -9.61 -20.83
N ASN A 14 22.26 -10.93 -20.76
CA ASN A 14 21.15 -11.87 -20.62
C ASN A 14 20.38 -11.66 -19.30
N ILE A 15 21.09 -11.45 -18.18
CA ILE A 15 20.47 -11.11 -16.89
C ILE A 15 19.64 -9.83 -17.02
N ALA A 16 20.17 -8.81 -17.69
CA ALA A 16 19.44 -7.57 -17.92
C ALA A 16 18.13 -7.79 -18.70
N TYR A 17 18.19 -8.57 -19.79
CA TYR A 17 17.00 -8.87 -20.60
C TYR A 17 15.96 -9.68 -19.82
N VAL A 18 16.39 -10.68 -19.04
CA VAL A 18 15.51 -11.47 -18.18
C VAL A 18 14.86 -10.58 -17.11
N ALA A 19 15.65 -9.71 -16.47
CA ALA A 19 15.12 -8.77 -15.49
C ALA A 19 14.08 -7.83 -16.12
N TRP A 20 14.36 -7.24 -17.28
CA TRP A 20 13.40 -6.38 -17.96
C TRP A 20 12.13 -7.11 -18.37
N ALA A 21 12.25 -8.33 -18.90
CA ALA A 21 11.09 -9.17 -19.21
C ALA A 21 10.26 -9.44 -17.95
N ALA A 22 10.90 -9.81 -16.83
CA ALA A 22 10.21 -10.07 -15.56
C ALA A 22 9.51 -8.82 -15.01
N GLY A 23 10.16 -7.65 -15.05
CA GLY A 23 9.57 -6.38 -14.62
C GLY A 23 8.34 -6.00 -15.45
N ILE A 24 8.42 -6.15 -16.77
CA ILE A 24 7.29 -5.90 -17.68
C ILE A 24 6.15 -6.91 -17.45
N LEU A 25 6.48 -8.20 -17.32
CA LEU A 25 5.50 -9.25 -17.05
C LEU A 25 4.78 -9.03 -15.72
N LEU A 26 5.46 -8.53 -14.69
CA LEU A 26 4.84 -8.17 -13.42
C LEU A 26 3.79 -7.07 -13.57
N VAL A 27 4.10 -6.01 -14.34
CA VAL A 27 3.15 -4.92 -14.63
C VAL A 27 1.99 -5.43 -15.48
N LEU A 28 2.26 -6.21 -16.51
CA LEU A 28 1.22 -6.81 -17.36
C LEU A 28 0.30 -7.71 -16.54
N TRP A 29 0.86 -8.56 -15.68
CA TRP A 29 0.10 -9.40 -14.77
C TRP A 29 -0.78 -8.55 -13.86
N HIS A 30 -0.26 -7.47 -13.29
CA HIS A 30 -1.04 -6.56 -12.44
C HIS A 30 -2.23 -5.95 -13.21
N VAL A 31 -2.00 -5.47 -14.43
CA VAL A 31 -3.05 -4.87 -15.29
C VAL A 31 -4.10 -5.90 -15.70
N ILE A 32 -3.68 -7.11 -16.07
CA ILE A 32 -4.58 -8.22 -16.39
C ILE A 32 -5.40 -8.60 -15.15
N ARG A 33 -4.75 -8.71 -13.98
CA ARG A 33 -5.45 -9.04 -12.75
C ARG A 33 -6.49 -7.97 -12.40
N LEU A 34 -6.15 -6.70 -12.59
CA LEU A 34 -7.05 -5.57 -12.38
C LEU A 34 -8.25 -5.60 -13.33
N SER A 35 -8.05 -5.94 -14.61
CA SER A 35 -9.14 -6.00 -15.60
C SER A 35 -10.10 -7.17 -15.35
N MET A 36 -9.63 -8.26 -14.76
CA MET A 36 -10.43 -9.43 -14.39
C MET A 36 -11.37 -9.20 -13.20
N ILE A 37 -11.10 -8.20 -12.35
CA ILE A 37 -11.96 -7.90 -11.19
C ILE A 37 -13.23 -7.18 -11.67
N LYS A 38 -14.39 -7.80 -11.41
CA LYS A 38 -15.70 -7.31 -11.86
C LYS A 38 -16.34 -6.33 -10.87
N ASP A 39 -16.36 -6.66 -9.59
CA ASP A 39 -16.97 -5.80 -8.57
C ASP A 39 -16.12 -4.53 -8.35
N ASN A 40 -16.77 -3.35 -8.27
CA ASN A 40 -16.04 -2.10 -8.13
C ASN A 40 -15.35 -1.99 -6.75
N LYS A 41 -15.87 -2.63 -5.70
CA LYS A 41 -15.31 -2.62 -4.35
C LYS A 41 -14.06 -3.47 -4.29
N ASP A 42 -14.12 -4.69 -4.82
CA ASP A 42 -12.94 -5.55 -4.93
C ASP A 42 -11.84 -4.88 -5.75
N LYS A 43 -12.22 -4.17 -6.82
CA LYS A 43 -11.29 -3.40 -7.66
C LYS A 43 -10.67 -2.23 -6.90
N TYR A 44 -11.49 -1.49 -6.14
CA TYR A 44 -11.05 -0.42 -5.26
C TYR A 44 -10.02 -0.93 -4.25
N ASP A 45 -10.33 -2.03 -3.55
CA ASP A 45 -9.46 -2.59 -2.51
C ASP A 45 -8.15 -3.11 -3.07
N TYR A 46 -8.20 -3.76 -4.23
CA TYR A 46 -7.01 -4.25 -4.91
C TYR A 46 -6.08 -3.10 -5.32
N ILE A 47 -6.61 -2.03 -5.93
CA ILE A 47 -5.82 -0.86 -6.30
C ILE A 47 -5.14 -0.26 -5.06
N ASN A 48 -5.92 -0.01 -4.00
CA ASN A 48 -5.43 0.64 -2.78
C ASN A 48 -4.34 -0.19 -2.06
N ARG A 49 -4.47 -1.52 -2.05
CA ARG A 49 -3.51 -2.42 -1.37
C ARG A 49 -2.26 -2.73 -2.19
N ASN A 50 -2.38 -2.83 -3.51
CA ASN A 50 -1.38 -3.51 -4.32
C ASN A 50 -0.72 -2.65 -5.39
N GLU A 51 -1.37 -1.62 -5.94
CA GLU A 51 -0.90 -0.95 -7.16
C GLU A 51 0.48 -0.30 -6.99
N ILE A 52 0.68 0.51 -5.95
CA ILE A 52 1.97 1.14 -5.65
C ILE A 52 3.07 0.11 -5.43
N ASN A 53 2.77 -0.98 -4.71
CA ASN A 53 3.74 -2.02 -4.40
C ASN A 53 4.21 -2.77 -5.65
N TYR A 54 3.28 -3.14 -6.55
CA TYR A 54 3.65 -3.79 -7.82
C TYR A 54 4.48 -2.88 -8.72
N LEU A 55 4.12 -1.60 -8.83
CA LEU A 55 4.88 -0.63 -9.63
C LEU A 55 6.29 -0.37 -9.06
N TRP A 56 6.41 -0.32 -7.74
CA TRP A 56 7.70 -0.18 -7.07
C TRP A 56 8.61 -1.38 -7.29
N ILE A 57 8.09 -2.60 -7.07
CA ILE A 57 8.85 -3.84 -7.30
C ILE A 57 9.28 -3.95 -8.76
N ALA A 58 8.38 -3.68 -9.71
CA ALA A 58 8.71 -3.68 -11.13
C ALA A 58 9.84 -2.69 -11.45
N SER A 59 9.76 -1.48 -10.89
CA SER A 59 10.78 -0.45 -11.10
C SER A 59 12.15 -0.86 -10.56
N ILE A 60 12.22 -1.49 -9.38
CA ILE A 60 13.48 -2.05 -8.85
C ILE A 60 14.05 -3.12 -9.78
N ILE A 61 13.22 -4.04 -10.27
CA ILE A 61 13.66 -5.07 -11.22
C ILE A 61 14.21 -4.43 -12.50
N LEU A 62 13.55 -3.38 -13.03
CA LEU A 62 14.02 -2.65 -14.22
C LEU A 62 15.36 -1.93 -13.99
N ILE A 63 15.53 -1.31 -12.82
CA ILE A 63 16.78 -0.64 -12.42
C ILE A 63 17.91 -1.66 -12.31
N VAL A 64 17.67 -2.80 -11.64
CA VAL A 64 18.66 -3.90 -11.54
C VAL A 64 19.05 -4.37 -12.94
N GLY A 65 18.08 -4.57 -13.84
CA GLY A 65 18.34 -4.90 -15.24
C GLY A 65 19.22 -3.84 -15.94
N ALA A 66 18.95 -2.55 -15.71
CA ALA A 66 19.77 -1.48 -16.26
C ALA A 66 21.21 -1.49 -15.71
N CYS A 67 21.39 -1.74 -14.41
CA CYS A 67 22.72 -1.90 -13.82
C CYS A 67 23.50 -3.04 -14.48
N PHE A 68 22.89 -4.22 -14.68
CA PHE A 68 23.53 -5.33 -15.38
C PHE A 68 23.84 -5.01 -16.85
N TYR A 69 22.92 -4.32 -17.54
CA TYR A 69 23.13 -3.92 -18.93
C TYR A 69 24.33 -2.98 -19.10
N PHE A 70 24.46 -1.95 -18.26
CA PHE A 70 25.62 -1.05 -18.32
C PHE A 70 26.92 -1.74 -17.93
N ASN A 71 26.86 -2.79 -17.10
CA ASN A 71 28.02 -3.61 -16.74
C ASN A 71 28.33 -4.75 -17.74
N SER A 72 27.56 -4.89 -18.82
CA SER A 72 27.76 -5.91 -19.87
C SER A 72 28.81 -5.53 -20.93
N ARG A 73 29.54 -4.42 -20.74
CA ARG A 73 30.51 -3.90 -21.71
C ARG A 73 31.88 -3.68 -21.06
N VAL A 74 32.45 -4.75 -20.53
CA VAL A 74 33.79 -4.76 -19.91
C VAL A 74 34.82 -5.11 -20.99
N ASN A 75 35.81 -4.24 -21.22
CA ASN A 75 36.95 -4.52 -22.11
C ASN A 75 38.26 -4.69 -21.34
N GLU A 76 38.32 -4.15 -20.12
CA GLU A 76 39.46 -4.17 -19.22
C GLU A 76 38.96 -4.35 -17.79
N VAL A 77 39.69 -5.13 -16.99
CA VAL A 77 39.43 -5.27 -15.55
C VAL A 77 40.69 -4.91 -14.78
N ASN A 78 40.55 -3.92 -13.91
CA ASN A 78 41.50 -3.59 -12.87
C ASN A 78 40.67 -3.28 -11.62
N TYR A 79 41.24 -3.44 -10.43
CA TYR A 79 40.57 -3.14 -9.15
C TYR A 79 39.92 -1.75 -9.15
N LEU A 80 40.60 -0.75 -9.69
CA LEU A 80 40.06 0.60 -9.83
C LEU A 80 38.80 0.64 -10.71
N TRP A 81 38.83 0.01 -11.88
CA TRP A 81 37.70 0.00 -12.82
C TRP A 81 36.51 -0.80 -12.30
N ILE A 82 36.75 -1.90 -11.57
CA ILE A 82 35.70 -2.67 -10.88
C ILE A 82 35.03 -1.78 -9.84
N PHE A 83 35.83 -1.09 -9.01
CA PHE A 83 35.31 -0.18 -7.99
C PHE A 83 34.49 0.96 -8.60
N VAL A 84 35.02 1.66 -9.61
CA VAL A 84 34.33 2.78 -10.27
C VAL A 84 33.01 2.31 -10.90
N ARG A 85 32.99 1.16 -11.58
CA ARG A 85 31.78 0.61 -12.19
C ARG A 85 30.73 0.24 -11.15
N LEU A 86 31.13 -0.44 -10.08
CA LEU A 86 30.22 -0.79 -9.00
C LEU A 86 29.65 0.45 -8.34
N PHE A 87 30.52 1.40 -7.96
CA PHE A 87 30.13 2.64 -7.31
C PHE A 87 29.17 3.46 -8.17
N THR A 88 29.49 3.68 -9.45
CA THR A 88 28.64 4.44 -10.37
C THR A 88 27.30 3.74 -10.61
N SER A 89 27.29 2.42 -10.78
CA SER A 89 26.07 1.65 -11.01
C SER A 89 25.14 1.68 -9.80
N VAL A 90 25.67 1.51 -8.59
CA VAL A 90 24.90 1.57 -7.34
C VAL A 90 24.40 2.99 -7.11
N SER A 91 25.25 4.00 -7.27
CA SER A 91 24.86 5.41 -7.05
C SER A 91 23.76 5.84 -8.02
N MET A 92 23.93 5.55 -9.31
CA MET A 92 22.93 5.91 -10.33
C MET A 92 21.62 5.12 -10.11
N GLY A 93 21.72 3.82 -9.81
CA GLY A 93 20.56 3.00 -9.49
C GLY A 93 19.78 3.51 -8.28
N MET A 94 20.49 3.91 -7.22
CA MET A 94 19.87 4.50 -6.02
C MET A 94 19.20 5.84 -6.32
N ILE A 95 19.84 6.72 -7.09
CA ILE A 95 19.24 8.01 -7.50
C ILE A 95 17.93 7.77 -8.24
N VAL A 96 17.92 6.89 -9.24
CA VAL A 96 16.71 6.56 -10.01
C VAL A 96 15.65 5.93 -9.11
N ALA A 97 16.04 5.00 -8.23
CA ALA A 97 15.12 4.37 -7.28
C ALA A 97 14.47 5.41 -6.36
N LEU A 98 15.23 6.37 -5.82
CA LEU A 98 14.69 7.44 -4.98
C LEU A 98 13.74 8.36 -5.74
N ILE A 99 14.06 8.72 -6.99
CA ILE A 99 13.17 9.53 -7.83
C ILE A 99 11.83 8.81 -8.03
N ILE A 100 11.87 7.53 -8.42
CA ILE A 100 10.65 6.72 -8.63
C ILE A 100 9.90 6.54 -7.32
N GLN A 101 10.59 6.28 -6.21
CA GLN A 101 9.96 6.12 -4.90
C GLN A 101 9.20 7.37 -4.49
N ASN A 102 9.81 8.55 -4.65
CA ASN A 102 9.17 9.83 -4.34
C ASN A 102 8.00 10.11 -5.29
N LEU A 103 8.13 9.79 -6.58
CA LEU A 103 7.04 9.90 -7.55
C LEU A 103 5.83 9.03 -7.13
N LEU A 104 6.07 7.76 -6.82
CA LEU A 104 5.03 6.82 -6.40
C LEU A 104 4.41 7.16 -5.04
N LYS A 105 5.19 7.73 -4.12
CA LYS A 105 4.72 8.08 -2.78
C LYS A 105 3.94 9.38 -2.72
N PHE A 106 4.35 10.41 -3.47
CA PHE A 106 3.80 11.76 -3.31
C PHE A 106 2.92 12.22 -4.47
N TYR A 107 3.20 11.79 -5.70
CA TYR A 107 2.46 12.28 -6.88
C TYR A 107 1.46 11.27 -7.40
N TYR A 108 1.82 9.98 -7.42
CA TYR A 108 0.94 8.93 -7.91
C TYR A 108 -0.38 8.76 -7.15
N PRO A 109 -0.46 8.97 -5.81
CA PRO A 109 -1.72 8.86 -5.06
C PRO A 109 -2.84 9.74 -5.60
N PHE A 110 -2.53 10.92 -6.15
CA PHE A 110 -3.52 11.80 -6.77
C PHE A 110 -4.32 11.10 -7.90
N PHE A 111 -3.62 10.34 -8.75
CA PHE A 111 -4.26 9.61 -9.85
C PHE A 111 -5.05 8.40 -9.35
N ILE A 112 -4.53 7.73 -8.31
CA ILE A 112 -5.22 6.63 -7.64
C ILE A 112 -6.52 7.14 -7.02
N GLU A 113 -6.48 8.19 -6.21
CA GLU A 113 -7.66 8.77 -5.53
C GLU A 113 -8.76 9.13 -6.51
N LYS A 114 -8.42 9.75 -7.64
CA LYS A 114 -9.40 10.08 -8.68
C LYS A 114 -10.08 8.82 -9.24
N ARG A 115 -9.32 7.76 -9.50
CA ARG A 115 -9.86 6.47 -9.96
C ARG A 115 -10.68 5.77 -8.89
N LEU A 116 -10.22 5.79 -7.64
CA LEU A 116 -10.89 5.20 -6.50
C LEU A 116 -12.24 5.88 -6.21
N LYS A 117 -12.31 7.22 -6.29
CA LYS A 117 -13.58 7.96 -6.17
C LYS A 117 -14.59 7.54 -7.24
N VAL A 118 -14.14 7.42 -8.49
CA VAL A 118 -15.00 6.93 -9.59
C VAL A 118 -15.50 5.51 -9.32
N LEU A 119 -14.66 4.63 -8.77
CA LEU A 119 -15.07 3.25 -8.44
C LEU A 119 -16.04 3.20 -7.26
N ARG A 120 -15.80 3.99 -6.21
CA ARG A 120 -16.63 4.05 -5.00
C ARG A 120 -18.06 4.51 -5.32
N TYR A 121 -18.20 5.63 -6.03
CA TYR A 121 -19.51 6.22 -6.32
C TYR A 121 -20.18 5.71 -7.61
N LYS A 122 -19.59 4.71 -8.27
CA LYS A 122 -20.24 4.10 -9.44
C LYS A 122 -21.44 3.25 -8.97
N PRO A 123 -22.65 3.50 -9.50
CA PRO A 123 -23.84 2.77 -9.10
C PRO A 123 -23.66 1.25 -9.12
N ARG A 124 -24.06 0.60 -8.04
CA ARG A 124 -24.08 -0.86 -7.95
C ARG A 124 -25.29 -1.41 -8.68
N ILE A 125 -25.17 -2.63 -9.20
CA ILE A 125 -26.27 -3.31 -9.87
C ILE A 125 -26.87 -4.32 -8.90
N SER A 126 -28.18 -4.23 -8.68
CA SER A 126 -28.89 -5.15 -7.80
C SER A 126 -28.88 -6.56 -8.41
N PRO A 127 -28.50 -7.60 -7.64
CA PRO A 127 -28.58 -8.98 -8.10
C PRO A 127 -30.02 -9.46 -8.27
N LYS A 128 -31.00 -8.78 -7.66
CA LYS A 128 -32.42 -9.15 -7.73
C LYS A 128 -33.12 -8.58 -8.96
N THR A 129 -32.84 -7.32 -9.31
CA THR A 129 -33.55 -6.60 -10.38
C THR A 129 -32.68 -6.31 -11.60
N GLY A 130 -31.35 -6.38 -11.47
CA GLY A 130 -30.42 -5.93 -12.51
C GLY A 130 -30.39 -4.40 -12.71
N LYS A 131 -31.10 -3.63 -11.87
CA LYS A 131 -31.16 -2.16 -11.94
C LYS A 131 -30.06 -1.52 -11.10
N ALA A 132 -29.77 -0.25 -11.41
CA ALA A 132 -28.86 0.56 -10.63
C ALA A 132 -29.46 0.83 -9.23
N MET A 133 -28.64 0.64 -8.20
CA MET A 133 -28.99 0.91 -6.80
C MET A 133 -28.74 2.38 -6.46
N LYS A 134 -29.54 2.93 -5.54
CA LYS A 134 -29.33 4.25 -4.94
C LYS A 134 -28.26 4.14 -3.85
N LEU A 135 -27.30 5.05 -3.85
CA LEU A 135 -26.43 5.28 -2.70
C LEU A 135 -27.20 6.11 -1.67
N LEU A 136 -27.35 5.60 -0.46
CA LEU A 136 -28.01 6.32 0.62
C LEU A 136 -27.11 7.46 1.11
N SER A 137 -27.72 8.52 1.67
CA SER A 137 -26.97 9.52 2.43
C SER A 137 -26.60 8.98 3.81
N GLU A 138 -25.62 9.60 4.46
CA GLU A 138 -25.20 9.31 5.85
C GLU A 138 -26.39 9.18 6.82
N GLU A 139 -27.36 10.11 6.75
CA GLU A 139 -28.55 10.06 7.62
C GLU A 139 -29.53 8.92 7.26
N GLU A 140 -29.55 8.50 5.99
CA GLU A 140 -30.42 7.42 5.51
C GLU A 140 -29.82 6.05 5.84
N GLU A 141 -28.49 5.95 5.91
CA GLU A 141 -27.79 4.68 6.05
C GLU A 141 -27.69 4.18 7.49
N ASP A 142 -27.67 5.08 8.48
CA ASP A 142 -27.70 4.76 9.92
C ASP A 142 -28.78 3.72 10.28
N ALA A 143 -29.93 3.78 9.60
CA ALA A 143 -31.04 2.85 9.80
C ALA A 143 -30.71 1.38 9.41
N TYR A 144 -29.62 1.16 8.68
CA TYR A 144 -29.16 -0.14 8.20
C TYR A 144 -27.82 -0.56 8.82
N LEU A 145 -27.14 0.34 9.53
CA LEU A 145 -25.88 0.07 10.22
C LEU A 145 -26.15 -0.39 11.65
N ASP A 146 -25.37 -1.37 12.13
CA ASP A 146 -25.41 -1.75 13.54
C ASP A 146 -24.69 -0.72 14.43
N GLU A 147 -24.94 -0.76 15.74
CA GLU A 147 -24.35 0.20 16.68
C GLU A 147 -22.81 0.22 16.66
N GLY A 148 -22.17 -0.91 16.35
CA GLY A 148 -20.72 -0.99 16.26
C GLY A 148 -20.16 -0.39 14.97
N MET A 149 -20.87 -0.55 13.84
CA MET A 149 -20.56 0.12 12.57
C MET A 149 -20.68 1.64 12.72
N GLN A 150 -21.78 2.11 13.32
CA GLN A 150 -21.96 3.53 13.65
C GLN A 150 -20.85 4.01 14.60
N ALA A 151 -20.44 3.20 15.58
CA ALA A 151 -19.33 3.56 16.46
C ALA A 151 -17.99 3.66 15.70
N GLU A 152 -17.75 2.85 14.67
CA GLU A 152 -16.56 2.95 13.81
C GLU A 152 -16.54 4.24 12.97
N GLU A 153 -17.70 4.67 12.47
CA GLU A 153 -17.86 5.95 11.74
C GLU A 153 -17.71 7.15 12.65
N ASN A 154 -18.31 7.10 13.85
CA ASN A 154 -18.20 8.15 14.86
C ASN A 154 -16.75 8.42 15.30
N VAL A 155 -15.88 7.41 15.23
CA VAL A 155 -14.43 7.58 15.47
C VAL A 155 -13.62 7.67 14.18
N PHE A 156 -14.27 7.85 13.04
CA PHE A 156 -13.71 8.02 11.70
C PHE A 156 -12.69 6.95 11.30
N SER A 157 -12.85 5.75 11.83
CA SER A 157 -11.97 4.61 11.58
C SER A 157 -12.34 3.85 10.31
N VAL A 158 -13.64 3.84 10.03
CA VAL A 158 -14.28 3.15 8.92
C VAL A 158 -15.37 4.07 8.41
N ASP A 159 -15.66 3.95 7.14
CA ASP A 159 -16.65 4.72 6.42
C ASP A 159 -17.47 3.70 5.62
N TYR A 160 -18.77 3.57 5.90
CA TYR A 160 -19.64 2.62 5.23
C TYR A 160 -20.43 3.32 4.13
N ASP A 161 -20.52 2.67 2.96
CA ASP A 161 -21.50 3.08 1.95
C ASP A 161 -22.65 2.06 1.94
N VAL A 162 -23.88 2.51 2.11
CA VAL A 162 -25.06 1.66 1.95
C VAL A 162 -25.74 1.88 0.60
N TRP A 163 -25.75 0.84 -0.23
CA TRP A 163 -26.49 0.81 -1.49
C TRP A 163 -27.83 0.12 -1.30
N LYS A 164 -28.89 0.74 -1.79
CA LYS A 164 -30.26 0.21 -1.73
C LYS A 164 -30.89 0.07 -3.11
N ASP A 165 -31.46 -1.09 -3.37
CA ASP A 165 -32.42 -1.29 -4.47
C ASP A 165 -33.80 -0.79 -4.01
N GLU A 166 -34.31 0.27 -4.65
CA GLU A 166 -35.57 0.89 -4.27
C GLU A 166 -36.80 0.00 -4.54
N GLU A 167 -36.71 -0.95 -5.46
CA GLU A 167 -37.83 -1.82 -5.81
C GLU A 167 -37.96 -3.03 -4.89
N THR A 168 -36.83 -3.63 -4.53
CA THR A 168 -36.82 -4.88 -3.74
C THR A 168 -36.36 -4.71 -2.29
N GLY A 169 -35.85 -3.53 -1.94
CA GLY A 169 -35.24 -3.28 -0.64
C GLY A 169 -33.94 -4.04 -0.41
N PHE A 170 -33.31 -4.60 -1.46
CA PHE A 170 -32.01 -5.25 -1.33
C PHE A 170 -30.94 -4.23 -0.90
N ILE A 171 -30.19 -4.55 0.14
CA ILE A 171 -29.13 -3.72 0.70
C ILE A 171 -27.77 -4.35 0.42
N LYS A 172 -26.81 -3.52 0.01
CA LYS A 172 -25.39 -3.88 -0.06
C LYS A 172 -24.59 -2.85 0.71
N ILE A 173 -23.96 -3.28 1.80
CA ILE A 173 -23.10 -2.46 2.65
C ILE A 173 -21.64 -2.67 2.22
N GLU A 174 -20.90 -1.60 1.98
CA GLU A 174 -19.49 -1.65 1.57
C GLU A 174 -18.61 -0.86 2.56
N LYS A 175 -17.51 -1.48 3.00
CA LYS A 175 -16.62 -0.95 4.03
C LYS A 175 -15.39 -0.24 3.44
N TYR A 176 -15.18 1.03 3.75
CA TYR A 176 -13.99 1.81 3.36
C TYR A 176 -13.14 2.22 4.56
N ALA A 177 -11.85 2.44 4.35
CA ALA A 177 -10.96 2.90 5.42
C ALA A 177 -11.24 4.37 5.71
N GLY A 178 -11.46 4.70 6.99
CA GLY A 178 -11.62 6.07 7.45
C GLY A 178 -10.27 6.81 7.53
N HIS A 179 -10.32 8.07 8.00
CA HIS A 179 -9.15 8.93 8.07
C HIS A 179 -8.40 8.84 9.41
N LEU A 180 -8.99 8.28 10.45
CA LEU A 180 -8.34 8.05 11.75
C LEU A 180 -7.86 6.61 11.89
N HIS A 181 -6.64 6.45 12.39
CA HIS A 181 -6.06 5.15 12.69
C HIS A 181 -6.56 4.62 14.04
N ALA A 182 -7.64 3.85 14.02
CA ALA A 182 -8.02 2.97 15.11
C ALA A 182 -7.77 1.51 14.70
N ILE A 183 -7.42 0.67 15.67
CA ILE A 183 -7.17 -0.75 15.42
C ILE A 183 -8.39 -1.57 15.83
N GLN A 184 -8.45 -2.82 15.35
CA GLN A 184 -9.49 -3.76 15.73
C GLN A 184 -9.43 -4.06 17.23
N CYS A 185 -10.57 -3.92 17.91
CA CYS A 185 -10.71 -4.30 19.31
C CYS A 185 -10.65 -5.83 19.45
N PRO A 186 -9.81 -6.37 20.36
CA PRO A 186 -9.73 -7.82 20.57
C PRO A 186 -10.98 -8.42 21.23
N GLU A 187 -11.83 -7.59 21.84
CA GLU A 187 -13.04 -8.03 22.53
C GLU A 187 -14.27 -8.02 21.62
N CYS A 188 -14.51 -6.90 20.90
CA CYS A 188 -15.73 -6.72 20.10
C CYS A 188 -15.50 -6.70 18.58
N ASN A 189 -14.26 -6.84 18.08
CA ASN A 189 -13.89 -6.87 16.66
C ASN A 189 -14.17 -5.61 15.81
N TYR A 190 -14.78 -4.57 16.37
CA TYR A 190 -14.88 -3.26 15.72
C TYR A 190 -13.56 -2.47 15.79
N GLN A 191 -13.26 -1.68 14.76
CA GLN A 191 -12.07 -0.84 14.64
C GLN A 191 -12.20 0.46 15.44
N THR A 192 -12.64 0.40 16.68
CA THR A 192 -12.79 1.57 17.56
C THR A 192 -11.72 1.64 18.66
N PHE A 193 -10.70 0.78 18.60
CA PHE A 193 -9.66 0.68 19.64
C PHE A 193 -8.54 1.69 19.37
N LYS A 194 -8.53 2.79 20.11
CA LYS A 194 -7.61 3.93 19.91
C LYS A 194 -6.78 4.23 21.15
N VAL A 195 -5.63 4.86 20.95
CA VAL A 195 -4.79 5.37 22.05
C VAL A 195 -5.49 6.59 22.66
N VAL A 196 -5.84 6.51 23.95
CA VAL A 196 -6.48 7.60 24.69
C VAL A 196 -5.51 8.36 25.59
N ARG A 197 -4.41 7.72 25.98
CA ARG A 197 -3.37 8.31 26.82
C ARG A 197 -2.05 7.64 26.52
N GLU A 198 -0.98 8.42 26.55
CA GLU A 198 0.39 7.93 26.53
C GLU A 198 1.08 8.35 27.82
N GLU A 199 1.86 7.46 28.40
CA GLU A 199 2.58 7.67 29.65
C GLU A 199 4.03 7.26 29.46
N ILE A 200 4.96 8.20 29.64
CA ILE A 200 6.40 7.92 29.58
C ILE A 200 6.80 7.35 30.94
N VAL A 201 7.12 6.06 30.97
CA VAL A 201 7.58 5.35 32.18
C VAL A 201 9.06 5.60 32.40
N LYS A 202 9.84 5.59 31.32
CA LYS A 202 11.28 5.84 31.34
C LYS A 202 11.65 6.79 30.22
N GLN A 203 12.28 7.91 30.55
CA GLN A 203 12.80 8.80 29.52
C GLN A 203 14.01 8.17 28.82
N PRO A 204 14.11 8.26 27.49
CA PRO A 204 15.28 7.79 26.76
C PRO A 204 16.50 8.66 27.10
N THR A 205 17.66 8.03 27.20
CA THR A 205 18.97 8.69 27.34
C THR A 205 19.86 8.31 26.14
N PRO A 206 21.04 8.94 25.95
CA PRO A 206 21.94 8.55 24.86
C PRO A 206 22.45 7.11 24.96
N THR A 207 22.42 6.51 26.15
CA THR A 207 22.93 5.15 26.41
C THR A 207 21.81 4.13 26.66
N GLU A 208 20.59 4.57 26.98
CA GLU A 208 19.49 3.68 27.34
C GLU A 208 18.20 4.05 26.61
N GLU A 209 17.50 3.02 26.13
CA GLU A 209 16.17 3.19 25.57
C GLU A 209 15.17 3.66 26.64
N GLY A 210 14.22 4.48 26.20
CA GLY A 210 13.08 4.87 27.03
C GLY A 210 11.96 3.84 26.93
N GLU A 211 10.94 4.04 27.76
CA GLU A 211 9.75 3.19 27.77
C GLU A 211 8.49 4.08 27.83
N LEU A 212 7.57 3.81 26.92
CA LEU A 212 6.28 4.47 26.78
C LEU A 212 5.16 3.44 26.91
N ILE A 213 4.21 3.66 27.81
CA ILE A 213 2.98 2.90 27.87
C ILE A 213 1.89 3.65 27.10
N LYS A 214 1.33 3.00 26.07
CA LYS A 214 0.13 3.46 25.38
C LYS A 214 -1.09 2.81 26.02
N HIS A 215 -2.02 3.64 26.47
CA HIS A 215 -3.32 3.22 26.97
C HIS A 215 -4.33 3.24 25.83
N TYR A 216 -4.86 2.08 25.51
CA TYR A 216 -5.89 1.92 24.51
C TYR A 216 -7.26 1.82 25.16
N GLN A 217 -8.26 2.40 24.51
CA GLN A 217 -9.65 2.22 24.89
C GLN A 217 -10.52 2.06 23.63
N CYS A 218 -11.44 1.11 23.69
CA CYS A 218 -12.43 0.86 22.65
C CYS A 218 -13.54 1.90 22.78
N GLY A 219 -13.83 2.61 21.69
CA GLY A 219 -14.93 3.58 21.63
C GLY A 219 -16.32 2.95 21.72
N TYR A 220 -16.44 1.67 21.33
CA TYR A 220 -17.71 0.94 21.35
C TYR A 220 -17.95 0.20 22.69
N CYS A 221 -17.24 -0.91 22.93
CA CYS A 221 -17.47 -1.74 24.12
C CYS A 221 -16.77 -1.24 25.39
N GLY A 222 -15.93 -0.19 25.30
CA GLY A 222 -15.20 0.34 26.44
C GLY A 222 -13.98 -0.48 26.90
N HIS A 223 -13.64 -1.58 26.22
CA HIS A 223 -12.44 -2.39 26.50
C HIS A 223 -11.19 -1.53 26.66
N LYS A 224 -10.36 -1.81 27.65
CA LYS A 224 -9.11 -1.10 27.93
C LYS A 224 -7.92 -2.06 27.90
N ALA A 225 -6.86 -1.69 27.21
CA ALA A 225 -5.58 -2.40 27.31
C ALA A 225 -4.41 -1.42 27.36
N LYS A 226 -3.24 -1.93 27.73
CA LYS A 226 -1.99 -1.19 27.75
C LYS A 226 -0.98 -1.92 26.88
N LYS A 227 -0.17 -1.16 26.15
CA LYS A 227 0.96 -1.71 25.39
C LYS A 227 2.21 -0.91 25.70
N SER A 228 3.27 -1.59 26.12
CA SER A 228 4.59 -0.98 26.26
C SER A 228 5.26 -0.86 24.89
N VAL A 229 5.91 0.28 24.67
CA VAL A 229 6.65 0.63 23.46
C VAL A 229 8.00 1.18 23.88
N HIS A 230 9.08 0.58 23.37
CA HIS A 230 10.43 1.08 23.58
C HIS A 230 10.66 2.36 22.76
N LEU A 231 11.15 3.39 23.43
CA LEU A 231 11.55 4.65 22.81
C LEU A 231 13.02 4.56 22.43
N LYS A 232 13.35 5.00 21.21
CA LYS A 232 14.75 5.08 20.78
C LYS A 232 15.53 6.02 21.70
N GLN A 233 16.82 5.71 21.88
CA GLN A 233 17.79 6.55 22.59
C GLN A 233 17.72 8.00 22.09
N SER A 234 17.83 8.95 23.02
CA SER A 234 17.83 10.37 22.68
C SER A 234 19.17 10.76 22.06
N THR A 235 19.13 11.42 20.89
CA THR A 235 20.32 12.00 20.23
C THR A 235 20.89 13.15 21.05
#